data_AF-A0A964TDM9-F1
#
_entry.id   AF-A0A964TDM9-F1
#
_cell.length_a   1.000
_cell.length_b   1.000
_cell.length_c   1.000
_cell.angle_alpha   90.00
_cell.angle_beta   90.00
_cell.angle_gamma   90.00
#
_symmetry.space_group_name_H-M   'P 1'
#
loop_
_entity.id
_entity.type
_entity.pdbx_description
1 polymer ?
#
loop_
_entity_poly.entity_id
_entity_poly.type
_entity_poly.pdbx_seq_one_letter_code
_entity_poly.pdbx_strand_id
1 'polypeptide(L)'
;MKTSTIQHGNKFSSFFCNLFGHHYVVSKKVTKHIKEYKCVHCQKQVTTDVSGKLSELTPQMQEINNTLEDMYQKRRSRVVQSVA
;
A
#
# COMPACT_ATOMS: atom_id res chain seq x y z
N MET A 1 21.57 -8.00 -5.02
CA MET A 1 21.27 -8.79 -3.82
C MET A 1 19.76 -8.95 -3.73
N LYS A 2 19.22 -10.15 -4.00
CA LYS A 2 17.77 -10.41 -3.96
C LYS A 2 17.39 -10.78 -2.52
N THR A 3 16.86 -9.84 -1.75
CA THR A 3 16.29 -10.12 -0.43
C THR A 3 14.91 -10.77 -0.61
N SER A 4 14.89 -12.09 -0.78
CA SER A 4 13.66 -12.88 -0.62
C SER A 4 13.23 -12.81 0.85
N THR A 5 12.25 -11.97 1.15
CA THR A 5 11.56 -11.97 2.44
C THR A 5 10.67 -13.21 2.51
N ILE A 6 11.16 -14.27 3.16
CA ILE A 6 10.32 -15.44 3.51
C ILE A 6 9.33 -14.97 4.57
N GLN A 7 8.09 -14.71 4.15
CA GLN A 7 6.99 -14.46 5.07
C GLN A 7 6.55 -15.81 5.65
N HIS A 8 7.06 -16.13 6.84
CA HIS A 8 6.61 -17.25 7.67
C HIS A 8 5.24 -16.90 8.29
N GLY A 9 4.21 -16.77 7.45
CA GLY A 9 2.82 -16.78 7.92
C GLY A 9 2.43 -18.22 8.20
N ASN A 10 1.86 -18.49 9.38
CA ASN A 10 1.26 -19.78 9.70
C ASN A 10 0.43 -20.25 8.51
N LYS A 11 0.76 -21.38 7.89
CA LYS A 11 0.11 -21.81 6.63
C LYS A 11 -1.43 -21.84 6.73
N PHE A 12 -1.97 -22.03 7.92
CA PHE A 12 -3.40 -21.89 8.21
C PHE A 12 -3.99 -20.53 7.79
N SER A 13 -3.29 -19.42 8.02
CA SER A 13 -3.81 -18.08 7.75
C SER A 13 -3.94 -17.76 6.25
N SER A 14 -3.15 -18.40 5.38
CA SER A 14 -3.32 -18.27 3.93
C SER A 14 -4.51 -19.07 3.42
N PHE A 15 -4.81 -20.24 4.02
CA PHE A 15 -6.04 -20.99 3.70
C PHE A 15 -7.31 -20.21 4.05
N PHE A 16 -7.34 -19.51 5.19
CA PHE A 16 -8.49 -18.66 5.55
C PHE A 16 -8.75 -17.56 4.50
N CYS A 17 -7.71 -16.92 3.98
CA CYS A 17 -7.87 -15.92 2.91
C CYS A 17 -8.42 -16.50 1.61
N ASN A 18 -8.07 -17.74 1.28
CA ASN A 18 -8.56 -18.39 0.07
C ASN A 18 -10.06 -18.73 0.17
N LEU A 19 -10.57 -19.01 1.37
CA LEU A 19 -11.97 -19.36 1.58
C LEU A 19 -12.87 -18.13 1.84
N PHE A 20 -12.40 -17.17 2.64
CA PHE A 20 -13.19 -16.01 3.09
C PHE A 20 -12.83 -14.70 2.39
N GLY A 21 -11.78 -14.70 1.59
CA GLY A 21 -11.23 -13.49 0.97
C GLY A 21 -10.23 -12.76 1.86
N HIS A 22 -9.59 -11.75 1.29
CA HIS A 22 -8.58 -10.96 1.98
C HIS A 22 -9.20 -9.84 2.80
N HIS A 23 -8.93 -9.83 4.10
CA HIS A 23 -9.23 -8.68 4.95
C HIS A 23 -8.07 -7.68 4.93
N TYR A 24 -8.21 -6.66 4.09
CA TYR A 24 -7.21 -5.60 3.91
C TYR A 24 -7.41 -4.44 4.89
N VAL A 25 -6.33 -4.05 5.57
CA VAL A 25 -6.27 -2.83 6.38
C VAL A 25 -5.29 -1.84 5.75
N VAL A 26 -5.55 -0.54 5.88
CA VAL A 26 -4.67 0.51 5.33
C VAL A 26 -3.32 0.45 6.06
N SER A 27 -2.24 0.22 5.32
CA SER A 27 -0.87 0.26 5.83
C SER A 27 -0.23 1.62 5.63
N LYS A 28 -0.55 2.32 4.53
CA LYS A 28 0.01 3.63 4.20
C LYS A 28 -0.99 4.48 3.41
N LYS A 29 -1.02 5.79 3.66
CA LYS A 29 -1.81 6.77 2.90
C LYS A 29 -0.89 7.61 2.02
N VAL A 30 -0.64 7.14 0.79
CA VAL A 30 0.25 7.80 -0.18
C VAL A 30 -0.27 9.18 -0.57
N THR A 31 -1.55 9.24 -0.95
CA THR A 31 -2.28 10.49 -1.18
C THR A 31 -3.69 10.39 -0.58
N LYS A 32 -4.56 11.37 -0.86
CA LYS A 32 -5.99 11.27 -0.53
C LYS A 32 -6.67 10.07 -1.21
N HIS A 33 -6.25 9.73 -2.43
CA HIS A 33 -6.89 8.71 -3.27
C HIS A 33 -6.09 7.42 -3.37
N ILE A 34 -4.77 7.48 -3.20
CA ILE A 34 -3.89 6.32 -3.29
C ILE A 34 -3.49 5.87 -1.88
N LYS A 35 -3.75 4.61 -1.57
CA LYS A 35 -3.46 3.95 -0.30
C LYS A 35 -2.85 2.58 -0.56
N GLU A 36 -1.95 2.20 0.32
CA GLU A 36 -1.46 0.83 0.42
C GLU A 36 -2.22 0.10 1.52
N TYR A 37 -2.38 -1.19 1.33
CA TYR A 37 -3.09 -2.07 2.23
C TYR A 37 -2.31 -3.34 2.45
N LYS A 38 -2.52 -3.92 3.63
CA LYS A 38 -1.95 -5.21 4.01
C LYS A 38 -3.05 -6.11 4.53
N CYS A 39 -3.06 -7.36 4.08
CA CYS A 39 -3.99 -8.35 4.63
C CYS A 39 -3.52 -8.77 6.02
N VAL A 40 -4.39 -8.72 7.02
CA VAL A 40 -4.05 -9.07 8.41
C VAL A 40 -3.76 -10.56 8.62
N HIS A 41 -4.21 -11.42 7.70
CA HIS A 41 -4.08 -12.87 7.82
C HIS A 41 -2.88 -13.41 7.04
N CYS A 42 -2.78 -13.09 5.75
CA CYS A 42 -1.73 -13.63 4.87
C CYS A 42 -0.64 -12.62 4.52
N GLN A 43 -0.71 -11.39 5.06
CA GLN A 43 0.30 -10.35 4.88
C GLN A 43 0.49 -9.87 3.42
N LYS A 44 -0.37 -10.31 2.48
CA LYS A 44 -0.42 -9.84 1.10
C LYS A 44 -0.60 -8.32 1.06
N GLN A 45 0.20 -7.65 0.24
CA GLN A 45 0.19 -6.19 0.12
C GLN A 45 -0.37 -5.77 -1.24
N VAL A 46 -1.22 -4.76 -1.22
CA VAL A 46 -1.86 -4.19 -2.42
C VAL A 46 -1.92 -2.68 -2.31
N THR A 47 -2.08 -1.99 -3.43
CA THR A 47 -2.29 -0.54 -3.49
C THR A 47 -3.49 -0.23 -4.38
N THR A 48 -4.16 0.88 -4.15
CA THR A 48 -5.09 1.44 -5.13
C THR A 48 -4.33 2.03 -6.31
N ASP A 49 -4.69 1.63 -7.52
CA ASP A 49 -4.19 2.23 -8.76
C ASP A 49 -4.93 3.53 -9.14
N VAL A 50 -4.55 4.12 -10.27
CA VAL A 50 -5.15 5.36 -10.79
C VAL A 50 -6.64 5.25 -11.15
N SER A 51 -7.13 4.02 -11.38
CA SER A 51 -8.55 3.73 -11.63
C SER A 51 -9.34 3.45 -10.35
N GLY A 52 -8.67 3.45 -9.19
CA GLY A 52 -9.26 3.15 -7.88
C GLY A 52 -9.38 1.64 -7.59
N LYS A 53 -8.81 0.77 -8.43
CA LYS A 53 -8.80 -0.68 -8.22
C LYS A 53 -7.61 -1.10 -7.39
N LEU A 54 -7.72 -2.24 -6.72
CA LEU A 54 -6.59 -2.83 -5.99
C LEU A 54 -5.67 -3.59 -6.96
N SER A 55 -4.38 -3.26 -6.93
CA SER A 55 -3.31 -3.94 -7.64
C SER A 55 -2.21 -4.37 -6.66
N GLU A 56 -1.34 -5.29 -7.08
CA GLU A 56 -0.26 -5.77 -6.23
C GLU A 56 0.73 -4.66 -5.89
N LEU A 57 1.12 -4.56 -4.60
CA LEU A 57 2.16 -3.63 -4.18
C LEU A 57 3.54 -4.25 -4.45
N THR A 58 3.97 -4.17 -5.71
CA THR A 58 5.31 -4.60 -6.12
C THR A 58 6.39 -3.63 -5.57
N PRO A 59 7.66 -4.03 -5.51
CA PRO A 59 8.74 -3.13 -5.10
C PRO A 59 8.83 -1.85 -5.95
N GLN A 60 8.61 -1.99 -7.27
CA GLN A 60 8.55 -0.85 -8.19
C GLN A 60 7.37 0.07 -7.86
N MET A 61 6.20 -0.49 -7.60
CA MET A 61 5.02 0.29 -7.24
C MET A 61 5.20 1.01 -5.90
N GLN A 62 5.88 0.37 -4.94
CA GLN A 62 6.22 0.98 -3.66
C GLN A 62 7.17 2.18 -3.83
N GLU A 63 8.17 2.08 -4.72
CA GLU A 63 9.06 3.19 -5.05
C GLU A 63 8.30 4.37 -5.69
N ILE A 64 7.41 4.08 -6.63
CA ILE A 64 6.52 5.07 -7.27
C ILE A 64 5.66 5.76 -6.20
N ASN A 65 5.03 4.98 -5.32
CA ASN A 65 4.19 5.49 -4.24
C ASN A 65 4.99 6.38 -3.28
N ASN A 66 6.21 6.00 -2.91
CA ASN A 66 7.07 6.82 -2.04
C ASN A 66 7.39 8.18 -2.69
N THR A 67 7.73 8.17 -3.98
CA THR A 67 7.97 9.40 -4.75
C THR A 67 6.70 10.27 -4.82
N LEU A 68 5.55 9.65 -5.08
CA LEU A 68 4.28 10.34 -5.17
C LEU A 68 3.85 10.97 -3.84
N GLU A 69 4.07 10.26 -2.72
CA GLU A 69 3.80 10.78 -1.38
C GLU A 69 4.62 12.04 -1.11
N ASP A 70 5.93 12.01 -1.35
CA ASP A 70 6.81 13.16 -1.16
C ASP A 70 6.34 14.37 -2.00
N MET A 71 6.05 14.16 -3.29
CA MET A 71 5.49 15.20 -4.17
C MET A 71 4.16 15.75 -3.65
N TYR A 72 3.27 14.87 -3.17
CA TYR A 72 1.97 15.25 -2.64
C TYR A 72 2.09 16.09 -1.36
N GLN A 73 2.98 15.69 -0.44
CA GLN A 73 3.24 16.45 0.79
C GLN A 73 3.89 17.81 0.50
N LYS A 74 4.88 17.86 -0.40
CA LYS A 74 5.50 19.11 -0.86
C LYS A 74 4.49 20.07 -1.49
N ARG A 75 3.53 19.56 -2.26
CA ARG A 75 2.46 20.40 -2.83
C ARG A 75 1.53 20.91 -1.74
N ARG A 76 1.13 20.06 -0.78
CA ARG A 76 0.25 20.45 0.32
C ARG A 76 0.87 21.50 1.24
N SER A 77 2.15 21.37 1.56
CA SER A 77 2.83 22.35 2.42
C SER A 77 2.90 23.74 1.77
N ARG A 78 3.04 23.83 0.44
CA ARG A 78 3.03 25.10 -0.29
C ARG A 78 1.65 25.78 -0.30
N VAL A 79 0.57 25.00 -0.45
CA VAL A 79 -0.80 25.54 -0.47
C VAL A 79 -1.18 26.14 0.89
N VAL A 80 -0.65 25.61 1.99
CA VAL A 80 -0.87 26.18 3.34
C VAL A 80 -0.17 27.53 3.52
N GLN A 81 0.85 27.84 2.73
CA GLN A 81 1.66 29.07 2.87
C GLN A 81 1.14 30.28 2.08
N SER A 82 0.08 30.15 1.27
CA SER A 82 -0.39 31.22 0.38
C SER A 82 -1.61 32.01 0.86
N VAL A 83 -1.89 32.00 2.17
CA VAL A 83 -2.97 32.80 2.78
C VAL A 83 -2.48 33.42 4.08
N ALA A 84 -1.70 34.48 3.96
CA ALA A 84 -1.38 35.44 5.01
C ALA A 84 -1.32 36.84 4.38
#